data_AF-A0A7C0UH88-F1
#
_entry.id   AF-A0A7C0UH88-F1
#
_cell.length_a   1.000
_cell.length_b   1.000
_cell.length_c   1.000
_cell.angle_alpha   90.00
_cell.angle_beta   90.00
_cell.angle_gamma   90.00
#
_symmetry.space_group_name_H-M   'P 1'
#
loop_
_entity.id
_entity.type
_entity.pdbx_description
1 polymer ?
#
loop_
_entity_poly.entity_id
_entity_poly.type
_entity_poly.pdbx_seq_one_letter_code
_entity_poly.pdbx_strand_id
1 'polypeptide(L)' 'KFSEEIPEFNICITREMPEEGAKEIKSAILALKDTGTEGIAVLKSIDEHYTGFVEAHDDDYAWIRDIMTRLKMI' A
#
# COMPACT_ATOMS: atom_id res chain seq x y z
N LYS A 1 -7.37 -25.42 6.34
CA LYS A 1 -7.88 -24.04 6.56
C LYS A 1 -6.74 -23.12 6.22
N PHE A 2 -6.77 -22.46 5.07
CA PHE A 2 -5.69 -21.57 4.65
C PHE A 2 -5.87 -20.24 5.39
N SER A 3 -4.77 -19.63 5.84
CA SER A 3 -4.82 -18.26 6.34
C SER A 3 -5.21 -17.35 5.19
N GLU A 4 -6.11 -16.40 5.44
CA GLU A 4 -6.29 -15.28 4.51
C GLU A 4 -4.98 -14.48 4.47
N GLU A 5 -4.65 -13.97 3.29
CA GLU A 5 -3.44 -13.18 3.06
C GLU A 5 -3.63 -11.79 3.64
N ILE A 6 -2.87 -11.48 4.69
CA ILE A 6 -2.83 -10.15 5.33
C ILE A 6 -2.28 -9.16 4.32
N PRO A 7 -3.04 -8.13 3.91
CA PRO A 7 -2.50 -7.04 3.12
C PRO A 7 -1.24 -6.51 3.80
N GLU A 8 -0.16 -6.36 3.02
CA GLU A 8 1.11 -5.87 3.52
C GLU A 8 1.03 -4.36 3.87
N PHE A 9 2.16 -3.65 3.78
CA PHE A 9 2.22 -2.23 4.08
C PHE A 9 1.37 -1.39 3.13
N ASN A 10 0.56 -0.50 3.70
CA ASN A 10 -0.22 0.47 2.96
C ASN A 10 0.41 1.87 3.03
N ILE A 11 0.15 2.66 2.00
CA ILE A 11 0.51 4.08 1.98
C ILE A 11 -0.79 4.87 2.15
N CYS A 12 -0.86 5.65 3.22
CA CYS A 12 -2.02 6.49 3.53
C CYS A 12 -1.70 7.96 3.33
N ILE A 13 -2.74 8.73 3.04
CA ILE A 13 -2.72 10.20 3.02
C ILE A 13 -3.62 10.74 4.12
N THR A 14 -3.41 11.99 4.52
CA THR A 14 -4.33 12.66 5.44
C THR A 14 -5.62 13.09 4.74
N ARG A 15 -6.69 13.33 5.50
CA ARG A 15 -7.99 13.72 4.94
C ARG A 15 -7.98 15.12 4.32
N GLU A 16 -7.05 15.96 4.74
CA GLU A 16 -6.89 17.35 4.31
C GLU A 16 -6.11 17.46 2.99
N MET A 17 -5.56 16.35 2.49
CA MET A 17 -4.79 16.36 1.25
C MET A 17 -5.68 16.68 0.04
N PRO A 18 -5.29 17.64 -0.83
CA PRO A 18 -6.02 17.93 -2.06
C PRO A 18 -6.09 16.71 -3.00
N GLU A 19 -7.26 16.47 -3.59
CA GLU A 19 -7.53 15.30 -4.44
C GLU A 19 -6.57 15.21 -5.64
N GLU A 20 -6.26 16.33 -6.28
CA GLU A 20 -5.34 16.39 -7.42
C GLU A 20 -3.93 15.93 -7.02
N GLY A 21 -3.38 16.49 -5.93
CA GLY A 21 -2.08 16.07 -5.41
C GLY A 21 -2.08 14.60 -4.98
N ALA A 22 -3.16 14.10 -4.39
CA ALA A 22 -3.30 12.69 -4.03
C ALA A 22 -3.24 11.78 -5.27
N LYS A 23 -3.88 12.17 -6.38
CA LYS A 23 -3.84 11.44 -7.65
C LYS A 23 -2.45 11.46 -8.28
N GLU A 24 -1.76 12.60 -8.26
CA GLU A 24 -0.40 12.72 -8.78
C GLU A 24 0.59 11.85 -8.00
N ILE A 25 0.55 11.90 -6.66
CA ILE A 25 1.42 11.06 -5.82
C ILE A 25 1.12 9.58 -6.04
N LYS A 26 -0.15 9.19 -6.03
CA LYS A 26 -0.54 7.79 -6.31
C LYS A 26 -0.02 7.33 -7.67
N SER A 27 -0.15 8.15 -8.70
CA SER A 27 0.33 7.83 -10.04
C SER A 27 1.85 7.67 -10.08
N ALA A 28 2.59 8.56 -9.40
CA ALA A 28 4.05 8.49 -9.32
C ALA A 28 4.52 7.22 -8.59
N ILE A 29 3.87 6.87 -7.48
CA ILE A 29 4.19 5.65 -6.71
C ILE A 29 3.91 4.39 -7.54
N LEU A 30 2.76 4.33 -8.23
CA LEU A 30 2.41 3.18 -9.08
C LEU A 30 3.32 3.01 -10.31
N ALA A 31 3.94 4.11 -10.76
CA ALA A 31 4.90 4.11 -11.86
C ALA A 31 6.29 3.57 -11.46
N LEU A 32 6.61 3.45 -10.17
CA LEU A 32 7.84 2.83 -9.71
C LEU A 32 7.84 1.34 -10.05
N LYS A 33 8.88 0.92 -10.78
CA LYS A 33 9.12 -0.47 -11.19
C LYS A 33 10.58 -0.84 -10.99
N ASP A 34 10.83 -2.10 -10.69
CA ASP A 34 12.17 -2.69 -10.60
C ASP A 34 12.85 -2.92 -11.97
N THR A 35 12.25 -2.44 -13.06
CA THR A 35 12.82 -2.49 -14.40
C THR A 35 13.65 -1.25 -14.77
N GLY A 36 13.58 -0.17 -13.97
CA GLY A 36 14.30 1.08 -14.21
C GLY A 36 15.28 1.39 -13.08
N THR A 37 16.43 2.00 -13.39
CA THR A 37 17.49 2.30 -12.42
C THR A 37 17.01 3.14 -11.23
N GLU A 38 16.20 4.16 -11.49
CA GLU A 38 15.63 5.02 -10.44
C GLU A 38 14.59 4.27 -9.58
N GLY A 39 13.71 3.51 -10.23
CA GLY A 39 12.71 2.69 -9.54
C GLY A 39 13.37 1.63 -8.65
N ILE A 40 14.39 0.94 -9.15
CA ILE A 40 15.20 -0.01 -8.37
C ILE A 40 15.82 0.70 -7.16
N ALA A 41 16.47 1.86 -7.34
CA ALA A 41 17.12 2.57 -6.25
C ALA A 41 16.13 2.93 -5.12
N VAL A 42 14.92 3.37 -5.47
CA VAL A 42 13.87 3.68 -4.48
C VAL A 42 13.32 2.40 -3.84
N LEU A 43 12.89 1.42 -4.63
CA LEU A 43 12.25 0.19 -4.14
C LEU A 43 13.18 -0.60 -3.21
N LYS A 44 14.45 -0.78 -3.62
CA LYS A 44 15.45 -1.51 -2.84
C LYS A 44 15.95 -0.76 -1.61
N SER A 45 15.70 0.55 -1.52
CA SER A 45 15.96 1.31 -0.28
C SER A 45 14.92 1.03 0.81
N ILE A 46 13.73 0.54 0.42
CA ILE A 46 12.65 0.17 1.34
C ILE A 46 12.81 -1.30 1.76
N ASP A 47 12.90 -2.20 0.78
CA ASP A 47 13.13 -3.64 0.98
C ASP A 47 13.76 -4.26 -0.27
N GLU A 48 14.71 -5.18 -0.10
CA GLU A 48 15.45 -5.78 -1.21
C GLU A 48 14.57 -6.61 -2.16
N HIS A 49 13.38 -7.04 -1.73
CA HIS A 49 12.45 -7.84 -2.52
C HIS A 49 11.38 -7.01 -3.22
N TYR A 50 11.24 -5.71 -2.93
CA TYR A 50 10.21 -4.89 -3.54
C TYR A 50 10.40 -4.76 -5.06
N THR A 51 9.31 -4.97 -5.80
CA THR A 51 9.26 -4.91 -7.28
C THR A 51 8.40 -3.75 -7.79
N GLY A 52 7.56 -3.19 -6.93
CA GLY A 52 6.69 -2.06 -7.24
C GLY A 52 5.58 -1.91 -6.22
N PHE A 53 4.61 -1.08 -6.57
CA PHE A 53 3.39 -0.87 -5.79
C PHE A 53 2.17 -1.23 -6.62
N VAL A 54 1.09 -1.60 -5.93
CA VAL A 54 -0.22 -1.89 -6.50
C VAL A 54 -1.27 -0.95 -5.93
N GLU A 55 -2.39 -0.84 -6.64
CA GLU A 55 -3.53 -0.09 -6.12
C GLU A 55 -4.15 -0.84 -4.94
N ALA A 56 -4.55 -0.07 -3.91
CA ALA A 56 -5.26 -0.58 -2.75
C ALA A 56 -6.49 0.28 -2.48
N HIS A 57 -7.53 -0.37 -1.97
CA HIS A 57 -8.81 0.21 -1.58
C HIS A 57 -9.06 -0.06 -0.10
N ASP A 58 -9.93 0.75 0.51
CA ASP A 58 -10.29 0.57 1.92
C ASP A 58 -10.92 -0.81 2.19
N ASP A 59 -11.68 -1.34 1.23
CA ASP A 59 -12.35 -2.64 1.33
C ASP A 59 -11.38 -3.83 1.33
N ASP A 60 -10.15 -3.66 0.81
CA ASP A 60 -9.10 -4.70 0.89
C ASP A 60 -8.75 -5.04 2.35
N TYR A 61 -9.04 -4.13 3.29
CA TYR A 61 -8.80 -4.25 4.72
C TYR A 61 -10.05 -4.63 5.52
N ALA A 62 -11.19 -4.90 4.87
CA ALA A 62 -12.47 -5.15 5.55
C ALA A 62 -12.41 -6.35 6.51
N TRP A 63 -11.75 -7.44 6.11
CA TRP A 63 -11.62 -8.64 6.93
C TRP A 63 -10.66 -8.45 8.12
N ILE A 64 -9.61 -7.62 7.94
CA ILE A 64 -8.72 -7.23 9.04
C ILE A 64 -9.53 -6.47 10.10
N ARG A 65 -10.43 -5.57 9.68
CA ARG A 65 -11.34 -4.86 10.60
C ARG A 65 -12.27 -5.82 11.34
N ASP A 66 -12.79 -6.86 10.69
CA ASP A 66 -13.59 -7.90 11.37
C ASP A 66 -12.79 -8.58 12.48
N ILE A 67 -11.56 -9.02 12.16
CA ILE A 67 -10.70 -9.69 13.15
C ILE A 67 -10.35 -8.75 14.31
N MET A 68 -9.94 -7.51 14.03
CA MET A 68 -9.60 -6.53 15.06
C MET A 68 -10.79 -6.22 15.98
N THR A 69 -12.01 -6.12 15.41
CA THR A 69 -13.25 -5.94 16.17
C THR A 69 -13.52 -7.13 17.09
N ARG A 70 -13.36 -8.36 16.57
CA ARG A 70 -13.53 -9.59 17.36
C ARG A 70 -12.50 -9.72 18.49
N LEU A 71 -11.30 -9.18 18.28
CA LEU A 71 -10.24 -9.08 19.27
C LEU A 71 -10.41 -7.89 20.23
N LYS A 72 -11.42 -7.03 20.04
CA LYS A 72 -11.67 -5.80 20.82
C LYS A 72 -10.49 -4.83 20.83
N MET A 73 -9.78 -4.77 19.71
CA MET A 73 -8.66 -3.84 19.51
C MET A 73 -9.11 -2.53 18.85
N ILE A 74 -10.30 -2.54 18.23
CA ILE A 74 -11.06 -1.39 17.73
C ILE A 74 -12.53 -1.56 18.12
#